data_AF-A0A1S8TJX6-F1
#
_entry.id   AF-A0A1S8TJX6-F1
#
_cell.length_a   1.000
_cell.length_b   1.000
_cell.length_c   1.000
_cell.angle_alpha   90.00
_cell.angle_beta   90.00
_cell.angle_gamma   90.00
#
_symmetry.space_group_name_H-M   'P 1'
#
loop_
_entity.id
_entity.type
_entity.pdbx_description
1 polymer ?
#
loop_
_entity_poly.entity_id
_entity_poly.type
_entity_poly.pdbx_seq_one_letter_code
_entity_poly.pdbx_strand_id
1 'polypeptide(L)'
;MSKFKRGYLNVEERNFYMIAKSFIQTINGERNLNNKITNEIWVEWSRRGMLTQLMQKSIKLVKTYLTKFCEEIEENIDEVESDKLKKQLLKFDYRLIDDYTVKKLYRDFKDRFKYVVMEREKFDPIIEELAEIKCVGCKCDYKTCSLYKAFDDISLIRVEEEANCPYAVDLSKCKAEEIKRIEKTKENLKSKNQFRK
;
A
#
# COMPACT_ATOMS: atom_id res chain seq x y z
N MET A 1 -27.92 -22.73 2.52
CA MET A 1 -26.83 -21.73 2.62
C MET A 1 -26.37 -21.65 4.08
N SER A 2 -25.07 -21.55 4.31
CA SER A 2 -24.46 -21.47 5.65
C SER A 2 -25.05 -20.30 6.45
N LYS A 3 -25.34 -20.49 7.75
CA LYS A 3 -25.74 -19.40 8.66
C LYS A 3 -24.61 -18.39 8.93
N PHE A 4 -23.39 -18.70 8.51
CA PHE A 4 -22.22 -17.85 8.68
C PHE A 4 -21.89 -17.13 7.38
N LYS A 5 -21.97 -15.80 7.41
CA LYS A 5 -21.45 -14.92 6.37
C LYS A 5 -19.93 -14.82 6.51
N ARG A 6 -19.21 -14.88 5.40
CA ARG A 6 -17.74 -14.81 5.38
C ARG A 6 -17.30 -13.36 5.46
N GLY A 7 -16.42 -13.03 6.41
CA GLY A 7 -15.92 -11.65 6.57
C GLY A 7 -14.80 -11.24 5.59
N TYR A 8 -14.60 -11.98 4.51
CA TYR A 8 -13.54 -11.69 3.53
C TYR A 8 -13.78 -12.38 2.19
N LEU A 9 -13.29 -11.76 1.12
CA LEU A 9 -12.96 -12.44 -0.14
C LEU A 9 -11.44 -12.60 -0.24
N ASN A 10 -10.97 -13.71 -0.78
CA ASN A 10 -9.57 -13.85 -1.15
C ASN A 10 -9.22 -12.91 -2.32
N VAL A 11 -7.93 -12.79 -2.65
CA VAL A 11 -7.47 -11.83 -3.67
C VAL A 11 -8.07 -12.12 -5.05
N GLU A 12 -8.18 -13.38 -5.43
CA GLU A 12 -8.71 -13.80 -6.73
C GLU A 12 -10.22 -13.56 -6.82
N GLU A 13 -10.98 -14.01 -5.82
CA GLU A 13 -12.43 -13.80 -5.67
C GLU A 13 -12.76 -12.31 -5.73
N ARG A 14 -12.01 -11.49 -4.97
CA ARG A 14 -12.19 -10.04 -4.96
C ARG A 14 -11.90 -9.43 -6.32
N ASN A 15 -10.78 -9.77 -6.95
CA ASN A 15 -10.43 -9.22 -8.25
C ASN A 15 -11.49 -9.58 -9.31
N PHE A 16 -11.96 -10.82 -9.31
CA PHE A 16 -13.03 -11.25 -10.21
C PHE A 16 -14.33 -10.48 -9.96
N TYR A 17 -14.75 -10.35 -8.70
CA TYR A 17 -15.93 -9.56 -8.33
C TYR A 17 -15.83 -8.11 -8.82
N MET A 18 -14.67 -7.47 -8.62
CA MET A 18 -14.44 -6.09 -9.04
C MET A 18 -14.49 -5.92 -10.56
N ILE A 19 -13.92 -6.87 -11.31
CA ILE A 19 -14.00 -6.89 -12.78
C ILE A 19 -15.44 -7.11 -13.23
N ALA A 20 -16.16 -8.06 -12.62
CA ALA A 20 -17.54 -8.38 -12.95
C ALA A 20 -18.48 -7.19 -12.73
N LYS A 21 -18.44 -6.56 -11.55
CA LYS A 21 -19.22 -5.34 -11.27
C LYS A 21 -18.85 -4.20 -12.19
N SER A 22 -17.55 -3.96 -12.40
CA SER A 22 -17.07 -2.95 -13.35
C SER A 22 -17.64 -3.16 -14.75
N PHE A 23 -17.70 -4.41 -15.19
CA PHE A 23 -18.24 -4.78 -16.49
C PHE A 23 -19.76 -4.55 -16.57
N ILE A 24 -20.51 -4.88 -15.50
CA ILE A 24 -21.94 -4.55 -15.39
C ILE A 24 -22.17 -3.05 -15.50
N GLN A 25 -21.41 -2.23 -14.76
CA GLN A 25 -21.50 -0.76 -14.84
C GLN A 25 -21.21 -0.25 -16.24
N THR A 26 -20.27 -0.90 -16.94
CA THR A 26 -19.93 -0.59 -18.33
C THR A 26 -21.09 -0.93 -19.27
N ILE A 27 -21.72 -2.09 -19.09
CA ILE A 27 -22.91 -2.50 -19.85
C ILE A 27 -24.08 -1.51 -19.63
N ASN A 28 -24.30 -1.06 -18.40
CA ASN A 28 -25.35 -0.10 -18.04
C ASN A 28 -25.05 1.33 -18.50
N GLY A 29 -23.84 1.61 -19.00
CA GLY A 29 -23.44 2.97 -19.35
C GLY A 29 -23.18 3.88 -18.15
N GLU A 30 -23.13 3.35 -16.92
CA GLU A 30 -22.79 4.10 -15.71
C GLU A 30 -21.35 4.64 -15.78
N ARG A 31 -20.48 3.96 -16.54
CA ARG A 31 -19.12 4.39 -16.84
C ARG A 31 -18.59 3.71 -18.09
N ASN A 32 -17.70 4.36 -18.81
CA ASN A 32 -16.88 3.72 -19.84
C ASN A 32 -15.39 3.80 -19.49
N LEU A 33 -14.51 3.29 -20.35
CA LEU A 33 -13.05 3.30 -20.10
C LEU A 33 -12.45 4.71 -19.87
N ASN A 34 -13.20 5.76 -20.20
CA ASN A 34 -12.84 7.16 -20.00
C ASN A 34 -13.67 7.85 -18.89
N ASN A 35 -14.35 7.08 -18.04
CA ASN A 35 -15.24 7.57 -16.97
C ASN A 35 -16.35 8.53 -17.45
N LYS A 36 -16.83 8.36 -18.69
CA LYS A 36 -18.02 9.06 -19.17
C LYS A 36 -19.26 8.20 -18.99
N ILE A 37 -20.32 8.82 -18.51
CA ILE A 37 -21.66 8.24 -18.45
C ILE A 37 -22.24 8.23 -19.87
N THR A 38 -22.79 7.09 -20.27
CA THR A 38 -23.48 6.90 -21.55
C THR A 38 -24.80 6.18 -21.33
N ASN A 39 -25.61 6.01 -22.37
CA ASN A 39 -26.69 5.02 -22.32
C ASN A 39 -26.11 3.60 -22.23
N GLU A 40 -26.98 2.62 -22.01
CA GLU A 40 -26.56 1.22 -22.03
C GLU A 40 -25.93 0.86 -23.38
N ILE A 41 -24.96 -0.05 -23.33
CA ILE A 41 -24.16 -0.43 -24.52
C ILE A 41 -25.06 -0.84 -25.69
N TRP A 42 -26.14 -1.57 -25.42
CA TRP A 42 -27.04 -1.99 -26.49
C TRP A 42 -27.83 -0.84 -27.12
N VAL A 43 -28.05 0.27 -26.42
CA VAL A 43 -28.68 1.45 -27.01
C VAL A 43 -27.67 2.14 -27.92
N GLU A 44 -26.47 2.40 -27.41
CA GLU A 44 -25.42 3.10 -28.14
C GLU A 44 -24.94 2.35 -29.37
N TRP A 45 -24.75 1.04 -29.26
CA TRP A 45 -24.20 0.24 -30.35
C TRP A 45 -25.26 -0.14 -31.37
N SER A 46 -26.52 -0.36 -30.96
CA SER A 46 -27.61 -0.53 -31.92
C SER A 46 -27.85 0.74 -32.74
N ARG A 47 -27.74 1.93 -32.13
CA ARG A 47 -27.80 3.22 -32.87
C ARG A 47 -26.72 3.34 -33.95
N ARG A 48 -25.56 2.70 -33.74
CA ARG A 48 -24.43 2.70 -34.68
C ARG A 48 -24.47 1.52 -35.68
N GLY A 49 -25.51 0.68 -35.63
CA GLY A 49 -25.59 -0.52 -36.46
C GLY A 49 -24.57 -1.62 -36.12
N MET A 50 -23.98 -1.57 -34.92
CA MET A 50 -22.91 -2.48 -34.49
C MET A 50 -23.42 -3.75 -33.79
N LEU A 51 -24.73 -3.87 -33.57
CA LEU A 51 -25.34 -5.01 -32.89
C LEU A 51 -26.41 -5.67 -33.76
N THR A 52 -26.32 -6.99 -33.85
CA THR A 52 -27.45 -7.82 -34.29
C THR A 52 -28.43 -8.02 -33.13
N GLN A 53 -29.68 -8.40 -33.44
CA GLN A 53 -30.68 -8.74 -32.42
C GLN A 53 -30.21 -9.87 -31.50
N LEU A 54 -29.47 -10.85 -32.03
CA LEU A 54 -28.91 -11.94 -31.24
C LEU A 54 -27.87 -11.42 -30.24
N MET A 55 -26.93 -10.58 -30.69
CA MET A 55 -25.91 -9.99 -29.82
C MET A 55 -26.54 -9.15 -28.71
N GLN A 56 -27.60 -8.39 -29.04
CA GLN A 56 -28.35 -7.61 -28.04
C GLN A 56 -29.02 -8.51 -26.99
N LYS A 57 -29.60 -9.64 -27.40
CA LYS A 57 -30.17 -10.62 -26.45
C LYS A 57 -29.08 -11.22 -25.57
N SER A 58 -27.96 -11.62 -26.15
CA SER A 58 -26.82 -12.21 -25.43
C SER A 58 -26.22 -11.26 -24.39
N ILE A 59 -25.97 -9.98 -24.73
CA ILE A 59 -25.38 -9.04 -23.77
C ILE A 59 -26.32 -8.73 -22.59
N LYS A 60 -27.63 -8.66 -22.85
CA LYS A 60 -28.64 -8.51 -21.79
C LYS A 60 -28.68 -9.74 -20.87
N LEU A 61 -28.54 -10.94 -21.45
CA LEU A 61 -28.48 -12.18 -20.67
C LEU A 61 -27.24 -12.21 -19.77
N VAL A 62 -26.08 -11.83 -20.31
CA VAL A 62 -24.82 -11.70 -19.54
C VAL A 62 -25.00 -10.74 -18.38
N LYS A 63 -25.56 -9.54 -18.61
CA LYS A 63 -25.87 -8.59 -17.55
C LYS A 63 -26.69 -9.24 -16.43
N THR A 64 -27.79 -9.91 -16.78
CA THR A 64 -28.70 -10.50 -15.79
C THR A 64 -28.00 -11.54 -14.92
N TYR A 65 -27.31 -12.52 -15.52
CA TYR A 65 -26.67 -13.59 -14.74
C TYR A 65 -25.46 -13.11 -13.96
N LEU A 66 -24.68 -12.19 -14.51
CA LEU A 66 -23.54 -11.62 -13.81
C LEU A 66 -23.98 -10.76 -12.62
N THR A 67 -25.11 -10.04 -12.76
CA THR A 67 -25.72 -9.28 -11.65
C THR A 67 -26.13 -10.21 -10.52
N LYS A 68 -26.87 -11.29 -10.84
CA LYS A 68 -27.28 -12.30 -9.85
C LYS A 68 -26.09 -12.93 -9.14
N PHE A 69 -25.05 -13.29 -9.89
CA PHE A 69 -23.82 -13.82 -9.32
C PHE A 69 -23.17 -12.86 -8.32
N CYS A 70 -23.08 -11.58 -8.66
CA CYS A 70 -22.53 -10.58 -7.74
C CYS A 70 -23.43 -10.35 -6.52
N GLU A 71 -24.76 -10.37 -6.68
CA GLU A 71 -25.71 -10.27 -5.57
C GLU A 71 -25.57 -11.46 -4.62
N GLU A 72 -25.45 -12.68 -5.13
CA GLU A 72 -25.20 -13.87 -4.30
C GLU A 72 -23.86 -13.77 -3.55
N ILE A 73 -22.80 -13.22 -4.16
CA ILE A 73 -21.55 -12.94 -3.43
C ILE A 73 -21.81 -11.97 -2.27
N GLU A 74 -22.51 -10.87 -2.53
CA GLU A 74 -22.81 -9.84 -1.54
C GLU A 74 -23.69 -10.36 -0.39
N GLU A 75 -24.58 -11.30 -0.65
CA GLU A 75 -25.39 -11.96 0.38
C GLU A 75 -24.57 -12.90 1.27
N ASN A 76 -23.51 -13.53 0.71
CA ASN A 76 -22.65 -14.49 1.42
C ASN A 76 -21.51 -13.83 2.22
N ILE A 77 -21.28 -12.53 2.04
CA ILE A 77 -20.30 -11.76 2.81
C ILE A 77 -20.95 -10.90 3.89
N ASP A 78 -20.19 -10.51 4.89
CA ASP A 78 -20.66 -9.59 5.91
C ASP A 78 -20.81 -8.16 5.38
N GLU A 79 -21.53 -7.32 6.14
CA GLU A 79 -21.81 -5.94 5.74
C GLU A 79 -20.53 -5.09 5.68
N VAL A 80 -19.54 -5.39 6.54
CA VAL A 80 -18.26 -4.68 6.61
C VAL A 80 -17.45 -4.87 5.34
N GLU A 81 -17.29 -6.11 4.86
CA GLU A 81 -16.58 -6.40 3.62
C GLU A 81 -17.39 -5.92 2.40
N SER A 82 -18.72 -6.03 2.43
CA SER A 82 -19.60 -5.47 1.38
C SER A 82 -19.40 -3.96 1.20
N ASP A 83 -19.40 -3.19 2.30
CA ASP A 83 -19.19 -1.75 2.27
C ASP A 83 -17.79 -1.37 1.81
N LYS A 84 -16.79 -2.15 2.18
CA LYS A 84 -15.42 -1.98 1.70
C LYS A 84 -15.32 -2.23 0.20
N LEU A 85 -15.97 -3.27 -0.33
CA LEU A 85 -16.03 -3.55 -1.77
C LEU A 85 -16.73 -2.42 -2.53
N LYS A 86 -17.85 -1.90 -2.03
CA LYS A 86 -18.53 -0.73 -2.62
C LYS A 86 -17.62 0.50 -2.68
N LYS A 87 -16.92 0.81 -1.58
CA LYS A 87 -15.94 1.90 -1.52
C LYS A 87 -14.78 1.71 -2.49
N GLN A 88 -14.31 0.48 -2.64
CA GLN A 88 -13.26 0.15 -3.62
C GLN A 88 -13.79 0.30 -5.05
N LEU A 89 -15.01 -0.14 -5.33
CA LEU A 89 -15.61 -0.09 -6.66
C LEU A 89 -15.77 1.35 -7.17
N LEU A 90 -16.13 2.29 -6.29
CA LEU A 90 -16.18 3.72 -6.60
C LEU A 90 -14.84 4.29 -7.09
N LYS A 91 -13.71 3.71 -6.67
CA LYS A 91 -12.35 4.13 -7.05
C LYS A 91 -11.70 3.22 -8.07
N PHE A 92 -12.38 2.13 -8.46
CA PHE A 92 -11.79 1.11 -9.30
C PHE A 92 -11.99 1.43 -10.78
N ASP A 93 -10.93 1.92 -11.42
CA ASP A 93 -10.86 2.09 -12.87
C ASP A 93 -10.32 0.80 -13.51
N TYR A 94 -11.15 0.11 -14.28
CA TYR A 94 -10.70 -1.00 -15.13
C TYR A 94 -10.30 -0.45 -16.50
N ARG A 95 -9.01 -0.53 -16.84
CA ARG A 95 -8.48 -0.13 -18.15
C ARG A 95 -7.63 -1.25 -18.72
N LEU A 96 -7.80 -1.49 -20.01
CA LEU A 96 -6.87 -2.33 -20.76
C LEU A 96 -5.64 -1.49 -21.08
N ILE A 97 -4.51 -1.87 -20.50
CA ILE A 97 -3.24 -1.17 -20.66
C ILE A 97 -2.27 -2.16 -21.31
N ASP A 98 -1.51 -1.70 -22.28
CA ASP A 98 -0.48 -2.51 -22.92
C ASP A 98 0.71 -2.78 -21.97
N ASP A 99 1.43 -3.85 -22.27
CA ASP A 99 2.53 -4.36 -21.44
C ASP A 99 3.67 -3.34 -21.25
N TYR A 100 3.89 -2.46 -22.25
CA TYR A 100 4.90 -1.42 -22.19
C TYR A 100 4.51 -0.31 -21.21
N THR A 101 3.25 0.14 -21.25
CA THR A 101 2.74 1.16 -20.33
C THR A 101 2.73 0.66 -18.88
N VAL A 102 2.40 -0.61 -18.65
CA VAL A 102 2.52 -1.25 -17.32
C VAL A 102 3.97 -1.21 -16.83
N LYS A 103 4.95 -1.63 -17.66
CA LYS A 103 6.38 -1.57 -17.31
C LYS A 103 6.89 -0.16 -17.07
N LYS A 104 6.34 0.84 -17.77
CA LYS A 104 6.65 2.25 -17.53
C LYS A 104 6.13 2.71 -16.16
N LEU A 105 4.87 2.40 -15.83
CA LEU A 105 4.29 2.72 -14.52
C LEU A 105 5.08 2.08 -13.38
N TYR A 106 5.46 0.80 -13.49
CA TYR A 106 6.27 0.14 -12.46
C TYR A 106 7.66 0.76 -12.31
N ARG A 107 8.29 1.22 -13.40
CA ARG A 107 9.55 1.98 -13.34
C ARG A 107 9.34 3.31 -12.62
N ASP A 108 8.34 4.08 -13.03
CA ASP A 108 8.01 5.36 -12.40
C ASP A 108 7.65 5.19 -10.92
N PHE A 109 6.95 4.10 -10.55
CA PHE A 109 6.68 3.77 -9.16
C PHE A 109 7.95 3.44 -8.40
N LYS A 110 8.84 2.61 -8.96
CA LYS A 110 10.13 2.28 -8.33
C LYS A 110 11.00 3.51 -8.12
N ASP A 111 10.98 4.44 -9.06
CA ASP A 111 11.77 5.68 -8.99
C ASP A 111 11.19 6.69 -7.98
N ARG A 112 9.87 6.67 -7.75
CA ARG A 112 9.15 7.56 -6.82
C ARG A 112 8.92 7.01 -5.41
N PHE A 113 8.78 5.69 -5.23
CA PHE A 113 8.63 5.02 -3.92
C PHE A 113 9.99 4.82 -3.23
N LYS A 114 10.76 5.89 -3.05
CA LYS A 114 11.98 5.88 -2.23
C LYS A 114 11.69 5.88 -0.72
N TYR A 115 10.44 6.03 -0.31
CA TYR A 115 10.03 6.17 1.09
C TYR A 115 9.32 4.92 1.59
N VAL A 116 9.72 4.45 2.77
CA VAL A 116 9.04 3.38 3.52
C VAL A 116 8.02 4.04 4.45
N VAL A 117 6.76 3.62 4.37
CA VAL A 117 5.71 4.07 5.30
C VAL A 117 5.55 3.01 6.38
N MET A 118 5.75 3.40 7.64
CA MET A 118 5.73 2.54 8.82
C MET A 118 4.99 3.27 9.96
N GLU A 119 4.29 2.51 10.82
CA GLU A 119 3.69 3.06 12.05
C GLU A 119 4.79 3.54 13.01
N ARG A 120 4.59 4.71 13.63
CA ARG A 120 5.59 5.34 14.51
C ARG A 120 6.06 4.41 15.64
N GLU A 121 5.12 3.68 16.24
CA GLU A 121 5.37 2.71 17.31
C GLU A 121 6.35 1.58 16.91
N LYS A 122 6.40 1.22 15.64
CA LYS A 122 7.36 0.23 15.10
C LYS A 122 8.66 0.88 14.65
N PHE A 123 8.63 2.17 14.31
CA PHE A 123 9.74 2.92 13.77
C PHE A 123 10.67 3.45 14.85
N ASP A 124 10.12 4.03 15.92
CA ASP A 124 10.89 4.66 16.99
C ASP A 124 11.91 3.70 17.63
N PRO A 125 11.58 2.44 17.97
CA PRO A 125 12.56 1.50 18.52
C PRO A 125 13.74 1.21 17.58
N ILE A 126 13.48 1.16 16.27
CA ILE A 126 14.51 0.87 15.25
C ILE A 126 15.47 2.05 15.14
N ILE A 127 14.96 3.28 15.17
CA ILE A 127 15.78 4.49 15.11
C ILE A 127 16.59 4.68 16.39
N GLU A 128 15.99 4.42 17.55
CA GLU A 128 16.69 4.48 18.84
C GLU A 128 17.87 3.50 18.86
N GLU A 129 17.66 2.23 18.51
CA GLU A 129 18.74 1.23 18.41
C GLU A 129 19.84 1.68 17.43
N LEU A 130 19.45 2.24 16.28
CA LEU A 130 20.40 2.71 15.29
C LEU A 130 21.25 3.88 15.82
N ALA A 131 20.62 4.85 16.48
CA ALA A 131 21.28 6.00 17.09
C ALA A 131 22.23 5.56 18.23
N GLU A 132 21.81 4.64 19.09
CA GLU A 132 22.66 4.09 20.15
C GLU A 132 23.93 3.44 19.60
N ILE A 133 23.83 2.75 18.46
CA ILE A 133 24.99 2.06 17.89
C ILE A 133 25.89 3.01 17.10
N LYS A 134 25.33 4.00 16.41
CA LYS A 134 26.06 4.82 15.43
C LYS A 134 26.43 6.22 15.92
N CYS A 135 25.68 6.79 16.85
CA CYS A 135 25.86 8.17 17.30
C CYS A 135 26.58 8.28 18.65
N VAL A 136 26.49 7.24 19.49
CA VAL A 136 27.22 7.16 20.76
C VAL A 136 28.72 7.06 20.53
N GLY A 137 29.47 8.07 20.98
CA GLY A 137 30.92 8.20 20.79
C GLY A 137 31.32 8.54 19.35
N CYS A 138 30.38 9.03 18.54
CA CYS A 138 30.64 9.37 17.15
C CYS A 138 31.48 10.64 17.02
N LYS A 139 32.57 10.56 16.27
CA LYS A 139 33.47 11.70 15.96
C LYS A 139 33.34 12.23 14.54
N CYS A 140 32.39 11.69 13.76
CA CYS A 140 32.17 12.12 12.39
C CYS A 140 31.50 13.50 12.36
N ASP A 141 31.90 14.34 11.39
CA ASP A 141 31.21 15.60 11.09
C ASP A 141 29.82 15.31 10.52
N TYR A 142 28.78 15.97 11.06
CA TYR A 142 27.40 15.85 10.59
C TYR A 142 27.26 16.07 9.08
N LYS A 143 28.09 16.93 8.47
CA LYS A 143 28.04 17.22 7.03
C LYS A 143 28.34 16.02 6.14
N THR A 144 29.12 15.07 6.64
CA THR A 144 29.51 13.85 5.91
C THR A 144 28.79 12.60 6.42
N CYS A 145 27.98 12.74 7.47
CA CYS A 145 27.27 11.63 8.08
C CYS A 145 26.06 11.21 7.23
N SER A 146 26.02 9.95 6.82
CA SER A 146 24.91 9.38 6.05
C SER A 146 23.58 9.33 6.80
N LEU A 147 23.62 9.34 8.14
CA LEU A 147 22.44 9.27 9.00
C LEU A 147 21.89 10.65 9.37
N TYR A 148 22.72 11.70 9.33
CA TYR A 148 22.33 13.04 9.76
C TYR A 148 21.08 13.53 9.02
N LYS A 149 21.09 13.46 7.69
CA LYS A 149 19.95 13.88 6.87
C LYS A 149 18.70 13.05 7.15
N ALA A 150 18.85 11.73 7.35
CA ALA A 150 17.72 10.86 7.65
C ALA A 150 17.08 11.19 9.01
N PHE A 151 17.89 11.49 10.03
CA PHE A 151 17.42 11.88 11.36
C PHE A 151 16.80 13.28 11.38
N ASP A 152 17.34 14.20 10.59
CA ASP A 152 16.79 15.55 10.44
C ASP A 152 15.44 15.53 9.70
N ASP A 153 15.34 14.75 8.61
CA ASP A 153 14.12 14.59 7.81
C ASP A 153 12.95 14.00 8.63
N ILE A 154 13.23 13.16 9.63
CA ILE A 154 12.22 12.61 10.56
C ILE A 154 12.03 13.43 11.83
N SER A 155 12.77 14.55 11.95
CA SER A 155 12.78 15.43 13.12
C SER A 155 13.08 14.68 14.41
N LEU A 156 14.09 13.81 14.38
CA LEU A 156 14.60 13.16 15.58
C LEU A 156 15.09 14.21 16.57
N ILE A 157 14.88 13.97 17.86
CA ILE A 157 15.30 14.88 18.92
C ILE A 157 16.83 15.04 18.87
N ARG A 158 17.29 16.29 18.87
CA ARG A 158 18.72 16.64 18.93
C ARG A 158 19.17 16.67 20.38
N VAL A 159 20.35 16.12 20.64
CA VAL A 159 20.95 16.07 21.98
C VAL A 159 21.91 17.23 22.18
N GLU A 160 22.56 17.70 21.11
CA GLU A 160 23.43 18.90 21.08
C GLU A 160 24.60 18.88 22.08
N GLU A 161 25.01 17.70 22.54
CA GLU A 161 26.11 17.54 23.51
C GLU A 161 27.50 17.75 22.89
N GLU A 162 27.65 17.37 21.62
CA GLU A 162 28.94 17.34 20.94
C GLU A 162 28.98 18.31 19.74
N ALA A 163 30.12 18.98 19.57
CA ALA A 163 30.28 20.03 18.55
C ALA A 163 30.30 19.48 17.11
N ASN A 164 30.61 18.20 16.91
CA ASN A 164 30.73 17.59 15.59
C ASN A 164 29.38 17.15 14.99
N CYS A 165 28.37 16.86 15.81
CA CYS A 165 27.06 16.44 15.32
C CYS A 165 25.98 16.60 16.40
N PRO A 166 24.80 17.17 16.10
CA PRO A 166 23.73 17.39 17.08
C PRO A 166 23.09 16.11 17.62
N TYR A 167 23.37 14.95 17.01
CA TYR A 167 22.92 13.64 17.47
C TYR A 167 24.03 12.84 18.16
N ALA A 168 25.28 13.32 18.14
CA ALA A 168 26.38 12.62 18.79
C ALA A 168 26.33 12.85 20.31
N VAL A 169 26.66 11.79 21.05
CA VAL A 169 26.61 11.75 22.51
C VAL A 169 27.94 11.21 22.99
N ASP A 170 28.59 11.89 23.93
CA ASP A 170 29.79 11.39 24.59
C ASP A 170 29.47 10.83 25.98
N LEU A 171 29.61 9.51 26.10
CA LEU A 171 29.38 8.79 27.35
C LEU A 171 30.50 8.96 28.37
N SER A 172 31.57 9.70 28.05
CA SER A 172 32.63 10.01 29.00
C SER A 172 32.13 10.77 30.24
N LYS A 173 30.94 11.39 30.17
CA LYS A 173 30.24 12.05 31.29
C LYS A 173 29.28 11.15 32.06
N CYS A 174 29.06 9.90 31.64
CA CYS A 174 28.16 8.95 32.31
C CYS A 174 28.85 8.29 33.52
N LYS A 175 28.07 7.87 34.52
CA LYS A 175 28.59 7.14 35.68
C LYS A 175 29.11 5.77 35.22
N ALA A 176 30.14 5.23 35.89
CA ALA A 176 30.78 3.97 35.52
C ALA A 176 29.80 2.76 35.44
N GLU A 177 28.68 2.83 36.15
CA GLU A 177 27.62 1.82 36.14
C GLU A 177 26.75 1.87 34.87
N GLU A 178 26.56 3.06 34.29
CA GLU A 178 25.78 3.29 33.07
C GLU A 178 26.58 2.86 31.84
N ILE A 179 27.89 3.13 31.83
CA ILE A 179 28.82 2.69 30.78
C ILE A 179 28.82 1.16 30.66
N LYS A 180 28.88 0.44 31.79
CA LYS A 180 28.81 -1.03 31.82
C LYS A 180 27.48 -1.58 31.27
N ARG A 181 26.36 -0.89 31.50
CA ARG A 181 25.06 -1.29 30.92
C ARG A 181 25.06 -1.09 29.41
N ILE A 182 25.60 0.02 28.93
CA ILE A 182 25.65 0.34 27.50
C ILE A 182 26.57 -0.61 26.74
N GLU A 183 27.75 -0.92 27.27
CA GLU A 183 28.67 -1.90 26.67
C GLU A 183 28.04 -3.29 26.58
N LYS A 184 27.37 -3.74 27.64
CA LYS A 184 26.66 -5.01 27.67
C LYS A 184 25.51 -5.04 26.67
N THR A 185 24.77 -3.95 26.50
CA THR A 185 23.73 -3.81 25.48
C THR A 185 24.32 -3.84 24.07
N LYS A 186 25.43 -3.13 23.82
CA LYS A 186 26.15 -3.16 22.53
C LYS A 186 26.65 -4.56 22.17
N GLU A 187 27.18 -5.33 23.13
CA GLU A 187 27.61 -6.72 22.91
C GLU A 187 26.43 -7.65 22.64
N ASN A 188 25.33 -7.51 23.39
CA ASN A 188 24.11 -8.29 23.17
C ASN A 188 23.45 -7.99 21.82
N LEU A 189 23.52 -6.76 21.34
CA LEU A 189 23.00 -6.37 20.04
C LEU A 189 23.91 -6.86 18.90
N LYS A 190 25.24 -6.89 19.12
CA LYS A 190 26.18 -7.49 18.17
C LYS A 190 25.95 -9.00 18.00
N SER A 191 25.68 -9.72 19.09
CA SER A 191 25.44 -11.17 19.03
C SER A 191 24.10 -11.56 18.40
N LYS A 192 23.09 -10.68 18.46
CA LYS A 192 21.77 -10.90 17.83
C LYS A 192 21.72 -10.54 16.34
N ASN A 193 22.65 -9.73 15.83
CA ASN A 193 22.67 -9.31 14.44
C ASN A 193 23.44 -10.30 13.55
N GLN A 194 22.72 -11.26 12.94
CA GLN A 194 23.29 -12.26 12.01
C GLN A 194 23.88 -11.67 10.71
N PHE A 195 23.66 -10.39 10.45
CA PHE A 195 24.04 -9.71 9.20
C PHE A 195 25.22 -8.73 9.32
N ARG A 196 25.82 -8.56 10.51
CA ARG A 196 27.07 -7.81 10.65
C ARG A 196 28.27 -8.74 10.44
N LYS A 197 28.69 -8.88 9.19
CA LYS A 197 30.08 -9.21 8.84
C LYS A 197 30.86 -7.91 8.63
#